data_AF-A0A2N6F0P8-F1
#
_entry.id   AF-A0A2N6F0P8-F1
#
_cell.length_a   1.000
_cell.length_b   1.000
_cell.length_c   1.000
_cell.angle_alpha   90.00
_cell.angle_beta   90.00
_cell.angle_gamma   90.00
#
_symmetry.space_group_name_H-M   'P 1'
#
loop_
_entity.id
_entity.type
_entity.pdbx_description
1 polymer ?
#
loop_
_entity_poly.entity_id
_entity_poly.type
_entity_poly.pdbx_seq_one_letter_code
_entity_poly.pdbx_strand_id
1 'polypeptide(L)'
;PYAQQHGLAILAYGAICRGLLSGKMMAEPTFEGDDIRQYDPKFRAPRYAAYLDAVAKLDAFAQERYQRGVLELAVRWVIDQGAIALWGARHPQQLDRVKQVFGWSLSEADRDEISAIVNATITDPVGPEFMAPPARK
;
A
#
# COMPACT_ATOMS: atom_id res chain seq x y z
N PRO A 1 17.85 4.86 -4.71
CA PRO A 1 19.16 5.47 -5.05
C PRO A 1 20.00 4.64 -6.04
N TYR A 2 20.39 3.40 -5.70
CA TYR A 2 21.26 2.56 -6.54
C TYR A 2 20.68 2.32 -7.95
N ALA A 3 19.44 1.84 -8.04
CA ALA A 3 18.82 1.54 -9.34
C ALA A 3 18.78 2.76 -10.28
N GLN A 4 18.43 3.94 -9.74
CA GLN A 4 18.41 5.19 -10.50
C GLN A 4 19.80 5.58 -11.01
N GLN A 5 20.84 5.47 -10.16
CA GLN A 5 22.23 5.77 -10.54
C GLN A 5 22.75 4.86 -11.66
N HIS A 6 22.24 3.63 -11.75
CA HIS A 6 22.67 2.62 -12.71
C HIS A 6 21.69 2.40 -13.88
N GLY A 7 20.65 3.23 -14.02
CA GLY A 7 19.66 3.09 -15.09
C GLY A 7 18.87 1.78 -15.04
N LEU A 8 18.68 1.20 -13.85
CA LEU A 8 17.94 -0.04 -13.64
C LEU A 8 16.46 0.24 -13.38
N ALA A 9 15.58 -0.55 -14.01
CA ALA A 9 14.16 -0.55 -13.71
C ALA A 9 13.87 -1.25 -12.38
N ILE A 10 12.97 -0.68 -11.56
CA ILE A 10 12.47 -1.30 -10.34
C ILE A 10 11.07 -1.85 -10.59
N LEU A 11 10.86 -3.14 -10.35
CA LEU A 11 9.52 -3.73 -10.27
C LEU A 11 9.16 -3.86 -8.78
N ALA A 12 8.28 -2.98 -8.32
CA ALA A 12 7.82 -2.92 -6.94
C ALA A 12 6.64 -3.87 -6.73
N TYR A 13 6.88 -4.99 -6.04
CA TYR A 13 5.83 -5.91 -5.62
C TYR A 13 5.13 -5.37 -4.35
N GLY A 14 3.85 -5.73 -4.18
CA GLY A 14 3.11 -5.39 -2.97
C GLY A 14 2.67 -3.92 -2.86
N ALA A 15 2.50 -3.22 -3.98
CA ALA A 15 2.07 -1.82 -4.03
C ALA A 15 0.78 -1.51 -3.24
N ILE A 16 -0.08 -2.51 -3.06
CA ILE A 16 -1.35 -2.39 -2.32
C ILE A 16 -1.32 -3.08 -0.94
N CYS A 17 -0.13 -3.45 -0.44
CA CYS A 17 0.10 -4.08 0.86
C CYS A 17 -0.86 -5.25 1.17
N ARG A 18 -0.92 -6.25 0.29
CA ARG A 18 -1.81 -7.43 0.44
C ARG A 18 -3.30 -7.08 0.61
N GLY A 19 -3.72 -5.96 0.02
CA GLY A 19 -5.09 -5.45 0.05
C GLY A 19 -5.39 -4.48 1.19
N LEU A 20 -4.44 -4.22 2.10
CA LEU A 20 -4.63 -3.26 3.19
C LEU A 20 -4.95 -1.86 2.66
N LEU A 21 -4.27 -1.46 1.57
CA LEU A 21 -4.47 -0.17 0.90
C LEU A 21 -5.60 -0.20 -0.14
N SER A 22 -6.52 -1.17 -0.09
CA SER A 22 -7.62 -1.23 -1.07
C SER A 22 -8.84 -0.41 -0.68
N GLY A 23 -8.87 0.15 0.53
CA GLY A 23 -10.05 0.84 1.08
C GLY A 23 -11.24 -0.07 1.40
N LYS A 24 -11.03 -1.40 1.49
CA LYS A 24 -12.11 -2.39 1.70
C LYS A 24 -11.93 -3.26 2.94
N MET A 25 -10.85 -3.06 3.69
CA MET A 25 -10.59 -3.81 4.91
C MET A 25 -11.54 -3.34 6.02
N MET A 26 -12.06 -4.30 6.80
CA MET A 26 -12.96 -4.03 7.93
C MET A 26 -12.21 -4.08 9.26
N ALA A 27 -12.76 -3.47 10.31
CA ALA A 27 -12.18 -3.47 11.66
C ALA A 27 -11.98 -4.90 12.22
N GLU A 28 -12.88 -5.81 11.86
CA GLU A 28 -12.80 -7.23 12.19
C GLU A 28 -12.64 -8.03 10.89
N PRO A 29 -11.40 -8.24 10.41
CA PRO A 29 -11.17 -8.95 9.17
C PRO A 29 -11.27 -10.45 9.42
N THR A 30 -11.96 -11.16 8.53
CA THR A 30 -11.96 -12.61 8.48
C THR A 30 -11.07 -13.08 7.34
N PHE A 31 -10.10 -13.93 7.68
CA PHE A 31 -9.22 -14.60 6.73
C PHE A 31 -9.36 -16.11 6.98
N GLU A 32 -9.51 -16.89 5.92
CA GLU A 32 -9.79 -18.32 6.01
C GLU A 32 -8.68 -19.15 5.36
N GLY A 33 -8.62 -20.44 5.70
CA GLY A 33 -7.73 -21.41 5.05
C GLY A 33 -6.26 -21.09 5.25
N ASP A 34 -5.52 -21.01 4.15
CA ASP A 34 -4.08 -20.78 4.10
C ASP A 34 -3.72 -19.30 3.85
N ASP A 35 -4.65 -18.37 4.07
CA ASP A 35 -4.41 -16.95 3.85
C ASP A 35 -3.30 -16.40 4.76
N ILE A 36 -2.21 -15.96 4.14
CA ILE A 36 -1.01 -15.46 4.83
C ILE A 36 -1.28 -14.26 5.75
N ARG A 37 -2.36 -13.51 5.53
CA ARG A 37 -2.75 -12.37 6.37
C ARG A 37 -3.11 -12.79 7.79
N GLN A 38 -3.44 -14.06 8.02
CA GLN A 38 -3.62 -14.62 9.37
C GLN A 38 -2.33 -14.53 10.22
N TYR A 39 -1.17 -14.58 9.58
CA TYR A 39 0.14 -14.57 10.25
C TYR A 39 0.86 -13.23 10.15
N ASP A 40 0.40 -12.35 9.27
CA ASP A 40 1.00 -11.03 9.06
C ASP A 40 0.74 -10.11 10.27
N PRO A 41 1.80 -9.62 10.94
CA PRO A 41 1.64 -8.74 12.11
C PRO A 41 0.88 -7.44 11.83
N LYS A 42 0.81 -6.98 10.57
CA LYS A 42 0.04 -5.78 10.20
C LYS A 42 -1.46 -5.98 10.33
N PHE A 43 -1.94 -7.21 10.19
CA PHE A 43 -3.37 -7.58 10.23
C PHE A 43 -3.81 -8.04 11.63
N ARG A 44 -3.00 -7.79 12.66
CA ARG A 44 -3.23 -8.23 14.04
C ARG A 44 -3.20 -7.06 15.01
N ALA A 45 -3.94 -7.19 16.11
CA ALA A 45 -3.84 -6.27 17.23
C ALA A 45 -2.42 -6.31 17.85
N PRO A 46 -1.90 -5.18 18.35
CA PRO A 46 -2.55 -3.87 18.41
C PRO A 46 -2.41 -3.02 17.13
N ARG A 47 -1.59 -3.45 16.15
CA ARG A 47 -1.19 -2.64 15.00
C ARG A 47 -2.29 -2.39 13.99
N TYR A 48 -3.18 -3.37 13.79
CA TYR A 48 -4.15 -3.32 12.70
C TYR A 48 -5.05 -2.08 12.74
N ALA A 49 -5.51 -1.67 13.93
CA ALA A 49 -6.35 -0.48 14.09
C ALA A 49 -5.62 0.80 13.62
N ALA A 50 -4.33 0.94 13.92
CA ALA A 50 -3.53 2.08 13.47
C ALA A 50 -3.36 2.11 11.94
N TYR A 51 -3.20 0.94 11.31
CA TYR A 51 -3.17 0.85 9.85
C TYR A 51 -4.52 1.20 9.20
N LEU A 52 -5.63 0.80 9.81
CA LEU A 52 -6.96 1.21 9.32
C LEU A 52 -7.19 2.72 9.45
N ASP A 53 -6.76 3.33 10.55
CA ASP A 53 -6.81 4.79 10.73
C ASP A 53 -5.96 5.53 9.68
N ALA A 54 -4.74 5.04 9.42
CA ALA A 54 -3.87 5.57 8.37
C ALA A 54 -4.54 5.46 6.98
N VAL A 55 -5.12 4.30 6.66
CA VAL A 55 -5.83 4.07 5.39
C VAL A 55 -7.02 5.02 5.24
N ALA A 56 -7.81 5.23 6.30
CA ALA A 56 -8.95 6.14 6.27
C ALA A 56 -8.52 7.59 5.99
N LYS A 57 -7.46 8.06 6.64
CA LYS A 57 -6.90 9.41 6.43
C LYS A 57 -6.31 9.58 5.03
N LEU A 58 -5.60 8.57 4.54
CA LEU A 58 -5.06 8.58 3.17
C LEU A 58 -6.17 8.53 2.12
N ASP A 59 -7.25 7.82 2.37
CA ASP A 59 -8.42 7.80 1.49
C ASP A 59 -9.08 9.19 1.42
N ALA A 60 -9.33 9.82 2.58
CA ALA A 60 -9.86 11.18 2.63
C ALA A 60 -8.98 12.18 1.85
N PHE A 61 -7.66 12.14 2.07
CA PHE A 61 -6.69 12.94 1.33
C PHE A 61 -6.80 12.75 -0.19
N ALA A 62 -6.88 11.49 -0.65
CA ALA A 62 -6.97 11.17 -2.07
C ALA A 62 -8.29 11.66 -2.69
N GLN A 63 -9.39 11.51 -1.96
CA GLN A 63 -10.72 11.93 -2.42
C GLN A 63 -10.79 13.44 -2.56
N GLU A 64 -10.34 14.18 -1.54
CA GLU A 64 -10.39 15.64 -1.50
C GLU A 64 -9.53 16.28 -2.60
N ARG A 65 -8.32 15.77 -2.82
CA ARG A 65 -7.36 16.42 -3.74
C ARG A 65 -7.47 15.96 -5.19
N TYR A 66 -7.81 14.68 -5.39
CA TYR A 66 -7.71 14.06 -6.72
C TYR A 66 -8.97 13.34 -7.17
N GLN A 67 -10.00 13.26 -6.31
CA GLN A 67 -11.21 12.48 -6.57
C GLN A 67 -10.87 11.01 -6.86
N ARG A 68 -9.90 10.48 -6.10
CA ARG A 68 -9.38 9.11 -6.18
C ARG A 68 -9.48 8.43 -4.81
N GLY A 69 -9.49 7.10 -4.80
CA GLY A 69 -9.40 6.33 -3.56
C GLY A 69 -7.96 6.04 -3.16
N VAL A 70 -7.80 5.54 -1.93
CA VAL A 70 -6.52 5.10 -1.37
C VAL A 70 -5.82 4.03 -2.22
N LEU A 71 -6.59 3.21 -2.94
CA LEU A 71 -6.06 2.20 -3.85
C LEU A 71 -5.28 2.85 -5.00
N GLU A 72 -5.87 3.84 -5.66
CA GLU A 72 -5.21 4.56 -6.74
C GLU A 72 -4.04 5.40 -6.19
N LEU A 73 -4.21 6.00 -5.01
CA LEU A 73 -3.15 6.75 -4.33
C LEU A 73 -1.92 5.88 -4.05
N ALA A 74 -2.12 4.68 -3.49
CA ALA A 74 -1.03 3.77 -3.15
C ALA A 74 -0.19 3.40 -4.38
N VAL A 75 -0.85 3.11 -5.50
CA VAL A 75 -0.16 2.74 -6.75
C VAL A 75 0.50 3.96 -7.39
N ARG A 76 -0.19 5.11 -7.42
CA ARG A 76 0.37 6.38 -7.90
C ARG A 76 1.63 6.78 -7.13
N TRP A 77 1.61 6.63 -5.81
CA TRP A 77 2.75 6.94 -4.95
C TRP A 77 3.99 6.13 -5.36
N VAL A 78 3.84 4.82 -5.61
CA VAL A 78 4.94 3.96 -6.07
C VAL A 78 5.47 4.38 -7.44
N ILE A 79 4.58 4.72 -8.38
CA ILE A 79 4.99 5.17 -9.72
C ILE A 79 5.73 6.51 -9.63
N ASP A 80 5.31 7.41 -8.74
CA ASP A 80 5.97 8.70 -8.50
C ASP A 80 7.37 8.58 -7.86
N GLN A 81 7.72 7.42 -7.31
CA GLN A 81 9.10 7.10 -6.90
C GLN A 81 9.99 6.65 -8.07
N GLY A 82 9.44 6.53 -9.28
CA GLY A 82 10.16 6.03 -10.46
C GLY A 82 10.19 4.50 -10.57
N ALA A 83 9.29 3.79 -9.87
CA ALA A 83 9.18 2.34 -9.93
C ALA A 83 7.95 1.87 -10.73
N ILE A 84 8.01 0.65 -11.27
CA ILE A 84 6.88 -0.04 -11.89
C ILE A 84 6.11 -0.75 -10.78
N ALA A 85 4.87 -0.37 -10.54
CA ALA A 85 4.02 -0.99 -9.53
C ALA A 85 3.38 -2.28 -10.06
N LEU A 86 3.61 -3.41 -9.38
CA LEU A 86 2.92 -4.67 -9.70
C LEU A 86 1.54 -4.71 -9.03
N TRP A 87 0.50 -4.91 -9.84
CA TRP A 87 -0.89 -4.97 -9.39
C TRP A 87 -1.40 -6.42 -9.39
N GLY A 88 -1.74 -6.94 -8.21
CA GLY A 88 -2.37 -8.25 -8.07
C GLY A 88 -3.89 -8.18 -8.22
N ALA A 89 -4.46 -9.06 -9.05
CA ALA A 89 -5.91 -9.21 -9.22
C ALA A 89 -6.28 -10.68 -9.40
N ARG A 90 -7.47 -11.07 -8.91
CA ARG A 90 -8.09 -12.40 -9.08
C ARG A 90 -9.34 -12.35 -9.96
N HIS A 91 -9.98 -11.19 -10.08
CA HIS A 91 -11.19 -11.00 -10.89
C HIS A 91 -11.00 -9.85 -11.89
N PRO A 92 -11.55 -9.95 -13.12
CA PRO A 92 -11.36 -8.93 -14.15
C PRO A 92 -11.77 -7.52 -13.72
N GLN A 93 -12.85 -7.37 -12.94
CA GLN A 93 -13.37 -6.08 -12.48
C GLN A 93 -12.37 -5.33 -11.58
N GLN A 94 -11.40 -6.02 -10.98
CA GLN A 94 -10.35 -5.38 -10.19
C GLN A 94 -9.37 -4.58 -11.06
N LEU A 95 -9.34 -4.82 -12.37
CA LEU A 95 -8.49 -4.10 -13.32
C LEU A 95 -9.14 -2.81 -13.84
N ASP A 96 -10.45 -2.63 -13.66
CA ASP A 96 -11.18 -1.43 -14.13
C ASP A 96 -10.61 -0.14 -13.51
N ARG A 97 -10.01 -0.26 -12.32
CA ARG A 97 -9.41 0.85 -11.56
C ARG A 97 -8.00 1.24 -12.02
N VAL A 98 -7.30 0.37 -12.74
CA VAL A 98 -5.91 0.61 -13.17
C VAL A 98 -5.80 1.91 -13.98
N LYS A 99 -6.78 2.19 -14.85
CA LYS A 99 -6.81 3.42 -15.66
C LYS A 99 -6.89 4.69 -14.81
N GLN A 100 -7.44 4.62 -13.60
CA GLN A 100 -7.64 5.77 -12.71
C GLN A 100 -6.35 6.21 -12.00
N VAL A 101 -5.28 5.40 -12.07
CA VAL A 101 -3.95 5.74 -11.54
C VAL A 101 -3.22 6.75 -12.43
N PHE A 102 -3.58 6.84 -13.71
CA PHE A 102 -2.90 7.69 -14.69
C PHE A 102 -3.61 9.04 -14.89
N GLY A 103 -2.91 10.00 -15.49
CA GLY A 103 -3.43 11.34 -15.77
C GLY A 103 -3.30 12.34 -14.61
N TRP A 104 -2.61 11.95 -13.54
CA TRP A 104 -2.29 12.81 -12.39
C TRP A 104 -0.98 12.36 -11.73
N SER A 105 -0.45 13.19 -10.84
CA SER A 105 0.80 12.97 -10.11
C SER A 105 0.77 13.70 -8.77
N LEU A 106 1.52 13.18 -7.80
CA LEU A 106 1.69 13.81 -6.49
C LEU A 106 2.74 14.93 -6.56
N SER A 107 2.42 16.11 -6.03
CA SER A 107 3.40 17.16 -5.79
C SER A 107 4.29 16.81 -4.60
N GLU A 108 5.33 17.61 -4.37
CA GLU A 108 6.19 17.46 -3.18
C GLU A 108 5.41 17.69 -1.88
N ALA A 109 4.55 18.71 -1.84
CA ALA A 109 3.70 18.99 -0.67
C ALA A 109 2.73 17.83 -0.36
N ASP A 110 2.23 17.16 -1.40
CA ASP A 110 1.38 15.97 -1.24
C ASP A 110 2.15 14.81 -0.59
N ARG A 111 3.42 14.63 -0.96
CA ARG A 111 4.28 13.58 -0.37
C ARG A 111 4.60 13.87 1.08
N ASP A 112 4.83 15.13 1.42
CA ASP A 112 5.08 15.57 2.79
C ASP A 112 3.85 15.32 3.68
N GLU A 113 2.66 15.63 3.18
CA GLU A 113 1.41 15.41 3.90
C GLU A 113 1.09 13.92 4.07
N ILE A 114 1.27 13.10 3.03
CA ILE A 114 1.17 11.64 3.12
C ILE A 114 2.13 11.11 4.20
N SER A 115 3.37 11.61 4.22
CA SER A 115 4.37 11.22 5.22
C SER A 115 3.94 11.63 6.63
N ALA A 116 3.37 12.81 6.80
CA ALA A 116 2.84 13.28 8.07
C ALA A 116 1.66 12.42 8.57
N ILE A 117 0.73 12.04 7.69
CA ILE A 117 -0.38 11.13 8.01
C ILE A 117 0.16 9.78 8.52
N VAL A 118 1.13 9.19 7.81
CA VAL A 118 1.71 7.90 8.18
C VAL A 118 2.46 8.01 9.52
N ASN A 119 3.27 9.03 9.71
CA ASN A 119 4.06 9.20 10.95
C ASN A 119 3.16 9.48 12.18
N ALA A 120 2.04 10.16 11.99
CA ALA A 120 1.09 10.44 13.06
C ALA A 120 0.27 9.20 13.48
N THR A 121 0.11 8.22 12.59
CA THR A 121 -0.75 7.05 12.81
C THR A 121 0.03 5.79 13.15
N ILE A 122 1.19 5.58 12.53
CA ILE A 122 1.98 4.35 12.67
C ILE A 122 3.13 4.57 13.65
N THR A 123 2.91 4.17 14.91
CA THR A 123 3.89 4.35 16.01
C THR A 123 4.84 3.15 16.20
N ASP A 124 4.47 1.97 15.70
CA ASP A 124 5.25 0.73 15.78
C ASP A 124 5.36 0.07 14.39
N PRO A 125 6.28 0.54 13.53
CA PRO A 125 6.43 0.03 12.17
C PRO A 125 7.04 -1.39 12.17
N VAL A 126 6.53 -2.24 11.28
CA VAL A 126 7.05 -3.60 11.07
C VAL A 126 7.28 -3.88 9.59
N GLY A 127 8.39 -4.54 9.28
CA GLY A 127 8.71 -4.96 7.92
C GLY A 127 7.99 -6.24 7.48
N PRO A 128 8.30 -6.77 6.29
CA PRO A 128 7.75 -8.00 5.75
C PRO A 128 8.59 -9.24 6.09
N GLU A 129 9.50 -9.18 7.07
CA GLU A 129 10.48 -10.25 7.34
C GLU A 129 9.83 -11.58 7.74
N PHE A 130 8.58 -11.54 8.23
CA PHE A 130 7.81 -12.74 8.57
C PHE A 130 7.59 -13.69 7.38
N MET A 131 7.76 -13.20 6.14
CA MET A 131 7.67 -14.00 4.92
C MET A 131 8.99 -14.65 4.51
N ALA A 132 10.10 -14.36 5.19
CA ALA A 132 11.41 -14.89 4.81
C ALA A 132 11.44 -16.41 4.98
N PRO A 133 11.85 -17.17 3.94
CA PRO A 133 12.02 -18.61 4.08
C PRO A 133 13.17 -18.90 5.06
N PRO A 134 13.14 -20.06 5.74
CA PRO A 134 14.23 -20.45 6.62
C PRO A 134 15.53 -20.61 5.83
N ALA A 135 16.66 -20.33 6.48
CA ALA A 135 17.97 -20.65 5.92
C ALA A 135 18.04 -22.16 5.64
N ARG A 136 18.65 -22.52 4.51
CA ARG A 136 18.90 -23.92 4.16
C ARG A 136 19.81 -24.51 5.25
N LYS A 137 19.32 -25.53 5.95
CA LYS A 137 20.11 -26.33 6.90
C LYS A 137 21.10 -27.21 6.15
#